data_AF-A0A226GTB2-F1
#
_entry.id   AF-A0A226GTB2-F1
#
_cell.length_a   1.000
_cell.length_b   1.000
_cell.length_c   1.000
_cell.angle_alpha   90.00
_cell.angle_beta   90.00
_cell.angle_gamma   90.00
#
_symmetry.space_group_name_H-M   'P 1'
#
loop_
_entity.id
_entity.type
_entity.pdbx_description
1 polymer ?
#
loop_
_entity_poly.entity_id
_entity_poly.type
_entity_poly.pdbx_seq_one_letter_code
_entity_poly.pdbx_strand_id
1 'polypeptide(L)'
;MSFFKKLFSTDKKETLDKGLEKSKTTFFSKLSKAVAGKSKVDDDVLDDLEEILVASDVGVNTTLKVISRIEKRVAEDKYLGTEELNQILREEIGALLSETNRGEATEFEIPKDKKPYVLMVVGVNGVGKTTTIGKLAYQFKKAGYKVVLGAADTFRAAAIDQLQVWADRVGVPIVRQNMGSDPASVAFDTLQSAVAQDADVVIIDTAGRLHNKINLMNELTKVKRVMQKVVTDAPHDVLLVLDGSTGQNAFEQAKQFTAATEVTSLAVTKLDGTAKGGVVIGISDQFQIPVKYIGVGEGIEDLQVFNKYEFVDSFFK
;
A
#
# COMPACT_ATOMS: atom_id res chain seq x y z
N MET A 1 11.90 10.73 22.56
CA MET A 1 10.85 9.70 22.39
C MET A 1 9.56 10.41 22.04
N SER A 2 9.12 10.29 20.79
CA SER A 2 8.20 11.24 20.16
C SER A 2 6.72 10.99 20.50
N PHE A 3 5.94 12.07 20.56
CA PHE A 3 4.49 12.14 20.77
C PHE A 3 3.69 11.15 19.90
N PHE A 4 4.22 10.80 18.72
CA PHE A 4 3.61 9.84 17.77
C PHE A 4 3.47 8.40 18.30
N LYS A 5 4.36 7.98 19.20
CA LYS A 5 4.29 6.64 19.82
C LYS A 5 3.06 6.46 20.71
N LYS A 6 2.37 7.54 21.10
CA LYS A 6 1.13 7.47 21.91
C LYS A 6 -0.13 7.21 21.10
N LEU A 7 -0.12 7.47 19.79
CA LEU A 7 -1.28 7.29 18.90
C LEU A 7 -1.27 5.95 18.15
N PHE A 8 -0.09 5.36 17.96
CA PHE A 8 0.04 4.00 17.43
C PHE A 8 0.01 3.01 18.60
N SER A 9 -0.99 2.12 18.65
CA SER A 9 -1.05 1.13 19.74
C SER A 9 0.17 0.21 19.72
N THR A 10 0.62 -0.22 20.91
CA THR A 10 1.78 -1.12 21.07
C THR A 10 1.64 -2.36 20.19
N ASP A 11 0.45 -2.96 20.14
CA ASP A 11 0.18 -4.15 19.34
C ASP A 11 0.33 -3.90 17.83
N LYS A 12 -0.15 -2.76 17.31
CA LYS A 12 0.02 -2.40 15.89
C LYS A 12 1.51 -2.27 15.56
N LYS A 13 2.29 -1.64 16.46
CA LYS A 13 3.74 -1.49 16.28
C LYS A 13 4.44 -2.84 16.29
N GLU A 14 4.11 -3.73 17.23
CA GLU A 14 4.70 -5.06 17.28
C GLU A 14 4.40 -5.89 16.01
N THR A 15 3.18 -5.83 15.50
CA THR A 15 2.82 -6.52 14.25
C THR A 15 3.56 -5.92 13.04
N LEU A 16 3.77 -4.60 13.00
CA LEU A 16 4.58 -3.96 11.96
C LEU A 16 6.06 -4.38 12.05
N ASP A 17 6.64 -4.36 13.25
CA ASP A 17 8.02 -4.78 13.51
C ASP A 17 8.23 -6.24 13.09
N LYS A 18 7.29 -7.14 13.43
CA LYS A 18 7.30 -8.55 12.99
C LYS A 18 7.19 -8.67 11.47
N GLY A 19 6.28 -7.92 10.85
CA GLY A 19 6.08 -7.92 9.40
C GLY A 19 7.36 -7.54 8.65
N LEU A 20 8.12 -6.57 9.16
CA LEU A 20 9.34 -6.06 8.52
C LEU A 20 10.64 -6.73 8.99
N GLU A 21 10.58 -7.63 9.96
CA GLU A 21 11.75 -8.25 10.61
C GLU A 21 12.76 -8.83 9.63
N LYS A 22 12.29 -9.54 8.59
CA LYS A 22 13.16 -10.17 7.60
C LYS A 22 13.83 -9.16 6.68
N SER A 23 13.12 -8.11 6.27
CA SER A 23 13.68 -7.00 5.47
C SER A 23 14.72 -6.24 6.28
N LYS A 24 14.38 -5.89 7.52
CA LYS A 24 15.29 -5.24 8.48
C LYS A 24 16.57 -6.06 8.71
N THR A 25 16.43 -7.34 9.07
CA THR A 25 17.58 -8.19 9.40
C THR A 25 18.52 -8.36 8.21
N THR A 26 17.95 -8.53 7.01
CA THR A 26 18.73 -8.64 5.77
C THR A 26 19.45 -7.34 5.46
N PHE A 27 18.77 -6.20 5.58
CA PHE A 27 19.35 -4.88 5.34
C PHE A 27 20.48 -4.58 6.31
N PHE A 28 20.22 -4.70 7.62
CA PHE A 28 21.20 -4.40 8.67
C PHE A 28 22.42 -5.32 8.62
N SER A 29 22.24 -6.60 8.28
CA SER A 29 23.35 -7.53 8.09
C SER A 29 24.28 -7.11 6.94
N LYS A 30 23.74 -6.62 5.82
CA LYS A 30 24.55 -6.11 4.71
C LYS A 30 25.26 -4.81 5.09
N LEU A 31 24.53 -3.88 5.71
CA LEU A 31 25.07 -2.58 6.12
C LEU A 31 26.21 -2.73 7.14
N SER A 32 26.03 -3.59 8.13
CA SER A 32 27.05 -3.85 9.16
C SER A 32 28.35 -4.40 8.57
N LYS A 33 28.27 -5.15 7.46
CA LYS A 33 29.45 -5.66 6.75
C LYS A 33 30.14 -4.57 5.94
N ALA A 34 29.37 -3.72 5.25
CA ALA A 34 29.91 -2.59 4.48
C ALA A 34 30.69 -1.59 5.37
N VAL A 35 30.18 -1.31 6.57
CA VAL A 35 30.84 -0.37 7.49
C VAL A 35 31.88 -1.01 8.41
N ALA A 36 32.11 -2.33 8.32
CA ALA A 36 33.00 -3.04 9.23
C ALA A 36 34.46 -2.56 9.08
N GLY A 37 35.04 -2.04 10.16
CA GLY A 37 36.40 -1.52 10.16
C GLY A 37 36.55 -0.10 9.58
N LYS A 38 35.45 0.54 9.17
CA LYS A 38 35.40 1.94 8.74
C LYS A 38 34.98 2.83 9.91
N SER A 39 35.72 3.92 10.14
CA SER A 39 35.45 4.88 11.23
C SER A 39 34.70 6.14 10.78
N LYS A 40 34.56 6.35 9.47
CA LYS A 40 33.92 7.50 8.85
C LYS A 40 33.06 7.05 7.68
N VAL A 41 32.05 7.85 7.37
CA VAL A 41 31.29 7.74 6.12
C VAL A 41 32.11 8.43 5.01
N ASP A 42 32.78 7.64 4.18
CA ASP A 42 33.52 8.07 2.99
C ASP A 42 32.79 7.61 1.70
N ASP A 43 33.31 7.99 0.54
CA ASP A 43 32.71 7.66 -0.76
C ASP A 43 32.52 6.13 -0.94
N ASP A 44 33.50 5.32 -0.50
CA ASP A 44 33.38 3.85 -0.54
C ASP A 44 32.18 3.35 0.27
N VAL A 45 31.94 3.91 1.46
CA VAL A 45 30.80 3.54 2.32
C VAL A 45 29.47 3.92 1.67
N LEU A 46 29.43 5.04 0.94
CA LEU A 46 28.23 5.49 0.24
C LEU A 46 27.94 4.64 -1.00
N ASP A 47 28.97 4.23 -1.73
CA ASP A 47 28.86 3.28 -2.84
C ASP A 47 28.33 1.91 -2.36
N ASP A 48 28.87 1.38 -1.26
CA ASP A 48 28.37 0.15 -0.66
C ASP A 48 26.91 0.30 -0.19
N LEU A 49 26.56 1.45 0.39
CA LEU A 49 25.19 1.74 0.81
C LEU A 49 24.23 1.80 -0.39
N GLU A 50 24.66 2.37 -1.52
CA GLU A 50 23.91 2.38 -2.77
C GLU A 50 23.57 0.94 -3.20
N GLU A 51 24.58 0.07 -3.27
CA GLU A 51 24.40 -1.32 -3.67
C GLU A 51 23.40 -2.04 -2.73
N ILE A 52 23.51 -1.80 -1.43
CA ILE A 52 22.62 -2.39 -0.43
C ILE A 52 21.17 -1.94 -0.63
N LEU A 53 20.93 -0.64 -0.82
CA LEU A 53 19.59 -0.08 -1.03
C LEU A 53 18.95 -0.64 -2.31
N VAL A 54 19.72 -0.72 -3.40
CA VAL A 54 19.26 -1.33 -4.66
C VAL A 54 18.93 -2.81 -4.45
N ALA A 55 19.82 -3.56 -3.79
CA ALA A 55 19.62 -4.98 -3.51
C ALA A 55 18.51 -5.27 -2.49
N SER A 56 17.99 -4.24 -1.81
CA SER A 56 16.81 -4.28 -0.93
C SER A 56 15.53 -3.81 -1.61
N ASP A 57 15.52 -3.77 -2.96
CA ASP A 57 14.39 -3.41 -3.80
C ASP A 57 13.91 -1.94 -3.64
N VAL A 58 14.73 -1.02 -3.12
CA VAL A 58 14.38 0.43 -3.06
C VAL A 58 14.26 1.05 -4.45
N GLY A 59 15.05 0.57 -5.41
CA GLY A 59 15.04 1.02 -6.80
C GLY A 59 16.03 2.15 -7.06
N VAL A 60 16.65 2.13 -8.24
CA VAL A 60 17.84 2.95 -8.59
C VAL A 60 17.60 4.44 -8.38
N ASN A 61 16.54 5.00 -8.96
CA ASN A 61 16.27 6.44 -8.86
C ASN A 61 16.07 6.92 -7.42
N THR A 62 15.37 6.13 -6.61
CA THR A 62 15.12 6.45 -5.21
C THR A 62 16.38 6.30 -4.38
N THR A 63 17.17 5.26 -4.64
CA THR A 63 18.49 5.09 -4.01
C THR A 63 19.39 6.29 -4.29
N LEU A 64 19.56 6.68 -5.56
CA LEU A 64 20.42 7.82 -5.93
C LEU A 64 19.99 9.12 -5.23
N LYS A 65 18.67 9.36 -5.11
CA LYS A 65 18.16 10.50 -4.35
C LYS A 65 18.53 10.43 -2.86
N VAL A 66 18.43 9.25 -2.25
CA VAL A 66 18.80 9.04 -0.84
C VAL A 66 20.30 9.25 -0.65
N ILE A 67 21.15 8.65 -1.47
CA ILE A 67 22.60 8.80 -1.42
C ILE A 67 23.00 10.28 -1.57
N SER A 68 22.45 10.98 -2.57
CA SER A 68 22.74 12.40 -2.76
C SER A 68 22.36 13.29 -1.56
N ARG A 69 21.28 12.95 -0.85
CA ARG A 69 20.91 13.65 0.39
C ARG A 69 21.90 13.38 1.52
N ILE A 70 22.34 12.13 1.65
CA ILE A 70 23.33 11.73 2.65
C ILE A 70 24.68 12.38 2.36
N GLU A 71 25.17 12.36 1.12
CA GLU A 71 26.40 13.03 0.69
C GLU A 71 26.40 14.51 1.06
N LYS A 72 25.31 15.21 0.74
CA LYS A 72 25.16 16.63 1.06
C LYS A 72 25.25 16.87 2.57
N ARG A 73 24.59 16.02 3.36
CA ARG A 73 24.61 16.11 4.82
C ARG A 73 26.01 15.81 5.38
N VAL A 74 26.71 14.83 4.82
CA VAL A 74 28.10 14.50 5.19
C VAL A 74 29.07 15.63 4.88
N ALA A 75 28.87 16.34 3.77
CA ALA A 75 29.67 17.51 3.43
C ALA A 75 29.44 18.70 4.39
N GLU A 76 28.22 18.86 4.91
CA GLU A 76 27.86 19.90 5.89
C GLU A 76 28.36 19.54 7.30
N ASP A 77 28.12 18.30 7.74
CA ASP A 77 28.52 17.74 9.04
C ASP A 77 29.91 17.10 8.92
N LYS A 78 30.96 17.93 8.96
CA LYS A 78 32.39 17.60 8.71
C LYS A 78 32.97 16.32 9.37
N TYR A 79 32.27 15.71 10.32
CA TYR A 79 32.63 14.43 10.95
C TYR A 79 31.36 13.63 11.25
N LEU A 80 31.07 12.63 10.43
CA LEU A 80 30.01 11.65 10.68
C LEU A 80 30.60 10.25 10.84
N GLY A 81 30.28 9.62 11.96
CA GLY A 81 30.67 8.25 12.26
C GLY A 81 29.77 7.25 11.53
N THR A 82 30.29 6.05 11.25
CA THR A 82 29.49 4.96 10.67
C THR A 82 28.34 4.50 11.58
N GLU A 83 28.45 4.74 12.89
CA GLU A 83 27.39 4.48 13.87
C GLU A 83 26.15 5.38 13.66
N GLU A 84 26.34 6.59 13.12
CA GLU A 84 25.28 7.57 12.87
C GLU A 84 24.58 7.35 11.51
N LEU A 85 25.17 6.54 10.62
CA LEU A 85 24.68 6.31 9.26
C LEU A 85 23.25 5.75 9.25
N ASN A 86 22.93 4.84 10.17
CA ASN A 86 21.56 4.30 10.31
C ASN A 86 20.55 5.39 10.67
N GLN A 87 20.93 6.30 11.57
CA GLN A 87 20.06 7.39 11.97
C GLN A 87 19.84 8.37 10.81
N ILE A 88 20.91 8.75 10.11
CA ILE A 88 20.81 9.63 8.95
C ILE A 88 19.92 9.00 7.87
N LEU A 89 20.17 7.74 7.52
CA LEU A 89 19.40 7.02 6.52
C LEU A 89 17.90 7.02 6.85
N ARG A 90 17.57 6.75 8.11
CA ARG A 90 16.21 6.78 8.62
C ARG A 90 15.58 8.16 8.50
N GLU A 91 16.33 9.21 8.85
CA GLU A 91 15.84 10.60 8.75
C GLU A 91 15.61 11.01 7.29
N GLU A 92 16.55 10.73 6.39
CA GLU A 92 16.46 11.10 4.97
C GLU A 92 15.34 10.36 4.24
N ILE A 93 15.19 9.05 4.50
CA ILE A 93 14.08 8.25 3.93
C ILE A 93 12.75 8.69 4.51
N GLY A 94 12.69 8.99 5.81
CA GLY A 94 11.48 9.53 6.45
C GLY A 94 11.06 10.89 5.86
N ALA A 95 12.03 11.75 5.57
CA ALA A 95 11.81 13.03 4.90
C ALA A 95 11.30 12.84 3.47
N LEU A 96 11.94 11.94 2.69
CA LEU A 96 11.53 11.60 1.33
C LEU A 96 10.08 11.10 1.27
N LEU A 97 9.69 10.15 2.15
CA LEU A 97 8.32 9.66 2.22
C LEU A 97 7.30 10.72 2.68
N SER A 98 7.77 11.76 3.36
CA SER A 98 6.92 12.84 3.85
C SER A 98 6.48 13.81 2.77
N GLU A 99 7.17 13.85 1.64
CA GLU A 99 6.82 14.69 0.49
C GLU A 99 5.50 14.23 -0.16
N THR A 100 5.24 12.92 -0.13
CA THR A 100 4.11 12.27 -0.82
C THR A 100 2.99 11.85 0.12
N ASN A 101 3.31 11.34 1.31
CA ASN A 101 2.32 10.97 2.32
C ASN A 101 2.03 12.16 3.24
N ARG A 102 1.16 13.04 2.77
CA ARG A 102 0.66 14.21 3.51
C ARG A 102 -0.44 13.79 4.48
N GLY A 103 -0.06 13.08 5.54
CA GLY A 103 -0.97 12.63 6.58
C GLY A 103 -0.28 11.73 7.60
N GLU A 104 -0.90 11.63 8.77
CA GLU A 104 -0.46 10.80 9.89
C GLU A 104 -1.60 9.91 10.38
N ALA A 105 -2.51 9.54 9.47
CA ALA A 105 -3.66 8.71 9.81
C ALA A 105 -3.18 7.40 10.44
N THR A 106 -3.69 7.10 11.64
CA THR A 106 -3.45 5.85 12.36
C THR A 106 -4.70 4.96 12.43
N GLU A 107 -5.82 5.50 11.95
CA GLU A 107 -7.15 4.90 11.98
C GLU A 107 -7.79 4.83 10.59
N PHE A 108 -8.74 3.91 10.46
CA PHE A 108 -9.50 3.70 9.23
C PHE A 108 -10.64 4.70 9.16
N GLU A 109 -10.37 5.84 8.53
CA GLU A 109 -11.35 6.92 8.36
C GLU A 109 -11.78 7.07 6.91
N ILE A 110 -12.98 7.64 6.72
CA ILE A 110 -13.50 8.08 5.44
C ILE A 110 -13.73 9.60 5.46
N PRO A 111 -13.63 10.29 4.32
CA PRO A 111 -13.96 11.71 4.23
C PRO A 111 -15.41 11.97 4.68
N LYS A 112 -15.62 12.94 5.58
CA LYS A 112 -16.92 13.22 6.21
C LYS A 112 -17.97 13.74 5.24
N ASP A 113 -17.56 14.29 4.11
CA ASP A 113 -18.42 14.87 3.07
C ASP A 113 -18.85 13.85 2.01
N LYS A 114 -18.41 12.59 2.11
CA LYS A 114 -18.70 11.54 1.12
C LYS A 114 -19.54 10.43 1.74
N LYS A 115 -20.76 10.23 1.23
CA LYS A 115 -21.63 9.12 1.64
C LYS A 115 -22.52 8.63 0.47
N PRO A 116 -22.42 7.34 0.07
CA PRO A 116 -21.40 6.38 0.51
C PRO A 116 -20.01 6.79 -0.01
N TYR A 117 -18.97 6.59 0.80
CA TYR A 117 -17.59 6.62 0.33
C TYR A 117 -17.33 5.38 -0.55
N VAL A 118 -16.90 5.59 -1.79
CA VAL A 118 -16.78 4.54 -2.82
C VAL A 118 -15.32 4.27 -3.10
N LEU A 119 -14.85 3.08 -2.71
CA LEU A 119 -13.50 2.58 -2.90
C LEU A 119 -13.50 1.53 -4.03
N MET A 120 -12.78 1.80 -5.11
CA MET A 120 -12.56 0.83 -6.19
C MET A 120 -11.19 0.18 -6.03
N VAL A 121 -11.14 -1.14 -5.86
CA VAL A 121 -9.88 -1.86 -5.60
C VAL A 121 -9.39 -2.52 -6.88
N VAL A 122 -8.20 -2.13 -7.33
CA VAL A 122 -7.59 -2.57 -8.59
C VAL A 122 -6.21 -3.20 -8.37
N GLY A 123 -5.66 -3.86 -9.38
CA GLY A 123 -4.35 -4.53 -9.32
C GLY A 123 -4.36 -5.90 -10.00
N VAL A 124 -3.18 -6.52 -10.17
CA VAL A 124 -3.09 -7.80 -10.89
C VAL A 124 -3.66 -8.98 -10.07
N ASN A 125 -3.84 -10.13 -10.71
CA ASN A 125 -4.25 -11.33 -10.00
C ASN A 125 -3.16 -11.81 -9.02
N GLY A 126 -3.55 -12.28 -7.84
CA GLY A 126 -2.64 -12.86 -6.85
C GLY A 126 -1.96 -11.87 -5.88
N VAL A 127 -2.10 -10.55 -6.10
CA VAL A 127 -1.54 -9.51 -5.20
C VAL A 127 -2.33 -9.32 -3.90
N GLY A 128 -3.46 -10.02 -3.75
CA GLY A 128 -4.27 -9.98 -2.53
C GLY A 128 -5.44 -8.98 -2.53
N LYS A 129 -5.95 -8.53 -3.70
CA LYS A 129 -7.11 -7.61 -3.79
C LYS A 129 -8.30 -8.03 -2.91
N THR A 130 -8.88 -9.19 -3.17
CA THR A 130 -10.05 -9.71 -2.45
C THR A 130 -9.78 -9.89 -0.95
N THR A 131 -8.56 -10.30 -0.58
CA THR A 131 -8.13 -10.37 0.83
C THR A 131 -8.07 -8.98 1.46
N THR A 132 -7.48 -7.99 0.79
CA THR A 132 -7.45 -6.59 1.25
C THR A 132 -8.84 -6.01 1.39
N ILE A 133 -9.77 -6.31 0.47
CA ILE A 133 -11.18 -5.89 0.57
C ILE A 133 -11.84 -6.47 1.82
N GLY A 134 -11.66 -7.77 2.10
CA GLY A 134 -12.19 -8.39 3.31
C GLY A 134 -11.65 -7.77 4.59
N LYS A 135 -10.34 -7.49 4.64
CA LYS A 135 -9.70 -6.81 5.77
C LYS A 135 -10.20 -5.36 5.92
N LEU A 136 -10.34 -4.60 4.83
CA LEU A 136 -10.90 -3.25 4.86
C LEU A 136 -12.35 -3.24 5.33
N ALA A 137 -13.18 -4.17 4.84
CA ALA A 137 -14.55 -4.32 5.28
C ALA A 137 -14.64 -4.59 6.78
N TYR A 138 -13.77 -5.46 7.30
CA TYR A 138 -13.65 -5.72 8.73
C TYR A 138 -13.26 -4.46 9.51
N GLN A 139 -12.23 -3.73 9.06
CA GLN A 139 -11.74 -2.53 9.74
C GLN A 139 -12.77 -1.40 9.75
N PHE A 140 -13.43 -1.13 8.61
CA PHE A 140 -14.49 -0.13 8.55
C PHE A 140 -15.71 -0.51 9.40
N LYS A 141 -16.12 -1.79 9.37
CA LYS A 141 -17.20 -2.27 10.24
C LYS A 141 -16.84 -2.15 11.72
N LYS A 142 -15.61 -2.50 12.10
CA LYS A 142 -15.09 -2.37 13.47
C LYS A 142 -15.07 -0.90 13.93
N ALA A 143 -14.82 0.03 13.01
CA ALA A 143 -14.92 1.47 13.23
C ALA A 143 -16.38 2.02 13.25
N GLY A 144 -17.39 1.15 13.08
CA GLY A 144 -18.80 1.51 13.17
C GLY A 144 -19.47 1.88 11.84
N TYR A 145 -18.76 1.80 10.72
CA TYR A 145 -19.32 2.11 9.40
C TYR A 145 -20.15 0.96 8.84
N LYS A 146 -21.25 1.30 8.15
CA LYS A 146 -22.04 0.37 7.34
C LYS A 146 -21.35 0.16 5.99
N VAL A 147 -20.88 -1.06 5.74
CA VAL A 147 -20.11 -1.42 4.53
C VAL A 147 -20.95 -2.27 3.59
N VAL A 148 -20.86 -2.01 2.28
CA VAL A 148 -21.41 -2.86 1.20
C VAL A 148 -20.30 -3.25 0.24
N LEU A 149 -20.25 -4.52 -0.14
CA LEU A 149 -19.28 -5.06 -1.10
C LEU A 149 -19.90 -5.25 -2.49
N GLY A 150 -19.13 -5.00 -3.55
CA GLY A 150 -19.51 -5.28 -4.94
C GLY A 150 -18.56 -6.27 -5.61
N ALA A 151 -19.08 -7.41 -6.06
CA ALA A 151 -18.30 -8.49 -6.68
C ALA A 151 -18.13 -8.27 -8.20
N ALA A 152 -17.39 -7.24 -8.60
CA ALA A 152 -17.21 -6.90 -10.02
C ALA A 152 -16.02 -7.62 -10.71
N ASP A 153 -15.25 -8.49 -10.03
CA ASP A 153 -14.41 -9.52 -10.68
C ASP A 153 -15.30 -10.69 -11.17
N THR A 154 -16.13 -10.42 -12.18
CA THR A 154 -17.12 -11.37 -12.70
C THR A 154 -16.51 -12.41 -13.63
N PHE A 155 -15.24 -12.26 -14.03
CA PHE A 155 -14.59 -13.18 -14.95
C PHE A 155 -14.28 -14.52 -14.27
N ARG A 156 -14.11 -14.54 -12.95
CA ARG A 156 -13.72 -15.74 -12.20
C ARG A 156 -14.82 -16.08 -11.20
N ALA A 157 -15.54 -17.19 -11.40
CA ALA A 157 -16.50 -17.70 -10.41
C ALA A 157 -15.87 -17.78 -9.00
N ALA A 158 -14.66 -18.32 -8.90
CA ALA A 158 -13.94 -18.40 -7.63
C ALA A 158 -13.63 -17.04 -6.98
N ALA A 159 -13.56 -15.93 -7.74
CA ALA A 159 -13.36 -14.60 -7.16
C ALA A 159 -14.66 -14.10 -6.48
N ILE A 160 -15.82 -14.32 -7.13
CA ILE A 160 -17.13 -14.03 -6.54
C ILE A 160 -17.32 -14.84 -5.26
N ASP A 161 -17.04 -16.15 -5.29
CA ASP A 161 -17.18 -17.02 -4.13
C ASP A 161 -16.19 -16.64 -3.01
N GLN A 162 -14.95 -16.29 -3.35
CA GLN A 162 -13.97 -15.83 -2.38
C GLN A 162 -14.41 -14.53 -1.70
N LEU A 163 -14.98 -13.56 -2.44
CA LEU A 163 -15.48 -12.33 -1.86
C LEU A 163 -16.74 -12.59 -1.00
N GLN A 164 -17.61 -13.52 -1.39
CA GLN A 164 -18.75 -13.94 -0.58
C GLN A 164 -18.30 -14.52 0.77
N VAL A 165 -17.29 -15.39 0.79
CA VAL A 165 -16.73 -15.93 2.04
C VAL A 165 -16.22 -14.82 2.95
N TRP A 166 -15.57 -13.79 2.40
CA TRP A 166 -15.16 -12.61 3.17
C TRP A 166 -16.35 -11.80 3.68
N ALA A 167 -17.37 -11.58 2.84
CA ALA A 167 -18.59 -10.88 3.22
C ALA A 167 -19.29 -11.57 4.39
N ASP A 168 -19.42 -12.89 4.34
CA ASP A 168 -20.03 -13.72 5.39
C ASP A 168 -19.19 -13.70 6.67
N ARG A 169 -17.87 -13.86 6.54
CA ARG A 169 -16.92 -13.83 7.67
C ARG A 169 -16.96 -12.49 8.42
N VAL A 170 -17.06 -11.38 7.69
CA VAL A 170 -17.16 -10.03 8.27
C VAL A 170 -18.59 -9.71 8.72
N GLY A 171 -19.59 -10.32 8.09
CA GLY A 171 -21.01 -10.03 8.25
C GLY A 171 -21.41 -8.70 7.62
N VAL A 172 -21.06 -8.48 6.35
CA VAL A 172 -21.44 -7.30 5.55
C VAL A 172 -22.20 -7.72 4.29
N PRO A 173 -23.17 -6.93 3.81
CA PRO A 173 -23.86 -7.21 2.56
C PRO A 173 -22.92 -7.19 1.35
N ILE A 174 -23.20 -8.06 0.38
CA ILE A 174 -22.49 -8.17 -0.89
C ILE A 174 -23.49 -8.18 -2.04
N VAL A 175 -23.21 -7.39 -3.07
CA VAL A 175 -23.93 -7.41 -4.35
C VAL A 175 -23.09 -8.17 -5.37
N ARG A 176 -23.71 -9.16 -6.00
CA ARG A 176 -23.08 -10.03 -7.00
C ARG A 176 -24.08 -10.44 -8.06
N GLN A 177 -23.57 -10.79 -9.23
CA GLN A 177 -24.33 -11.41 -10.30
C GLN A 177 -23.65 -12.74 -10.71
N ASN A 178 -24.09 -13.34 -11.83
CA ASN A 178 -23.50 -14.57 -12.34
C ASN A 178 -22.10 -14.34 -12.92
N MET A 179 -21.29 -15.40 -13.01
CA MET A 179 -20.02 -15.35 -13.73
C MET A 179 -20.25 -14.91 -15.18
N GLY A 180 -19.40 -14.01 -15.68
CA GLY A 180 -19.50 -13.43 -17.01
C GLY A 180 -20.47 -12.24 -17.12
N SER A 181 -21.14 -11.84 -16.03
CA SER A 181 -21.90 -10.59 -15.97
C SER A 181 -21.01 -9.38 -16.24
N ASP A 182 -21.59 -8.29 -16.73
CA ASP A 182 -20.90 -7.02 -16.93
C ASP A 182 -20.45 -6.41 -15.58
N PRO A 183 -19.13 -6.25 -15.31
CA PRO A 183 -18.63 -5.67 -14.06
C PRO A 183 -19.24 -4.31 -13.73
N ALA A 184 -19.50 -3.49 -14.76
CA ALA A 184 -20.07 -2.17 -14.58
C ALA A 184 -21.52 -2.21 -14.09
N SER A 185 -22.30 -3.21 -14.50
CA SER A 185 -23.66 -3.43 -14.00
C SER A 185 -23.64 -3.88 -12.53
N VAL A 186 -22.72 -4.77 -12.15
CA VAL A 186 -22.56 -5.16 -10.73
C VAL A 186 -22.23 -3.95 -9.86
N ALA A 187 -21.30 -3.10 -10.31
CA ALA A 187 -20.94 -1.88 -9.59
C ALA A 187 -22.12 -0.89 -9.48
N PHE A 188 -22.92 -0.74 -10.55
CA PHE A 188 -24.14 0.06 -10.53
C PHE A 188 -25.14 -0.41 -9.46
N ASP A 189 -25.46 -1.70 -9.48
CA ASP A 189 -26.40 -2.31 -8.53
C ASP A 189 -25.88 -2.20 -7.09
N THR A 190 -24.55 -2.32 -6.91
CA THR A 190 -23.90 -2.16 -5.61
C THR A 190 -24.12 -0.75 -5.06
N LEU A 191 -23.90 0.28 -5.88
CA LEU A 191 -24.09 1.67 -5.45
C LEU A 191 -25.56 1.99 -5.20
N GLN A 192 -26.49 1.50 -6.04
CA GLN A 192 -27.92 1.67 -5.78
C GLN A 192 -28.34 1.05 -4.45
N SER A 193 -27.89 -0.17 -4.19
CA SER A 193 -28.15 -0.90 -2.95
C SER A 193 -27.56 -0.17 -1.73
N ALA A 194 -26.35 0.36 -1.86
CA ALA A 194 -25.68 1.11 -0.80
C ALA A 194 -26.40 2.43 -0.47
N VAL A 195 -26.85 3.18 -1.48
CA VAL A 195 -27.66 4.39 -1.29
C VAL A 195 -28.99 4.07 -0.62
N ALA A 196 -29.68 3.01 -1.07
CA ALA A 196 -30.95 2.59 -0.50
C ALA A 196 -30.85 2.13 0.97
N GLN A 197 -29.68 1.60 1.37
CA GLN A 197 -29.41 1.15 2.74
C GLN A 197 -28.77 2.21 3.64
N ASP A 198 -28.56 3.44 3.12
CA ASP A 198 -27.83 4.51 3.81
C ASP A 198 -26.46 4.02 4.32
N ALA A 199 -25.74 3.28 3.46
CA ALA A 199 -24.41 2.75 3.76
C ALA A 199 -23.36 3.88 3.79
N ASP A 200 -22.33 3.69 4.61
CA ASP A 200 -21.24 4.64 4.75
C ASP A 200 -20.11 4.36 3.76
N VAL A 201 -19.85 3.09 3.46
CA VAL A 201 -18.72 2.65 2.61
C VAL A 201 -19.17 1.61 1.59
N VAL A 202 -18.70 1.77 0.35
CA VAL A 202 -18.80 0.78 -0.72
C VAL A 202 -17.40 0.37 -1.14
N ILE A 203 -17.14 -0.93 -1.25
CA ILE A 203 -15.87 -1.45 -1.76
C ILE A 203 -16.15 -2.35 -2.97
N ILE A 204 -15.59 -2.01 -4.12
CA ILE A 204 -15.76 -2.74 -5.38
C ILE A 204 -14.50 -3.56 -5.67
N ASP A 205 -14.64 -4.89 -5.78
CA ASP A 205 -13.58 -5.79 -6.30
C ASP A 205 -13.59 -5.78 -7.83
N THR A 206 -12.42 -5.73 -8.47
CA THR A 206 -12.31 -5.70 -9.94
C THR A 206 -11.41 -6.82 -10.46
N ALA A 207 -11.54 -7.14 -11.75
CA ALA A 207 -10.60 -8.06 -12.40
C ALA A 207 -9.16 -7.51 -12.41
N GLY A 208 -8.18 -8.41 -12.55
CA GLY A 208 -6.73 -8.08 -12.51
C GLY A 208 -5.89 -8.61 -13.67
N ARG A 209 -6.46 -8.73 -14.87
CA ARG A 209 -5.80 -9.38 -16.03
C ARG A 209 -4.92 -8.42 -16.84
N LEU A 210 -3.76 -8.04 -16.30
CA LEU A 210 -2.85 -7.06 -16.93
C LEU A 210 -2.22 -7.50 -18.27
N HIS A 211 -2.23 -8.79 -18.60
CA HIS A 211 -1.72 -9.28 -19.90
C HIS A 211 -2.54 -8.74 -21.09
N ASN A 212 -3.78 -8.29 -20.87
CA ASN A 212 -4.60 -7.60 -21.86
C ASN A 212 -4.93 -6.18 -21.37
N LYS A 213 -3.90 -5.32 -21.38
CA LYS A 213 -3.94 -3.96 -20.80
C LYS A 213 -5.10 -3.13 -21.33
N ILE A 214 -5.31 -3.11 -22.64
CA ILE A 214 -6.36 -2.27 -23.27
C ILE A 214 -7.75 -2.66 -22.77
N ASN A 215 -8.06 -3.96 -22.74
CA ASN A 215 -9.38 -4.42 -22.33
C ASN A 215 -9.63 -4.17 -20.84
N LEU A 216 -8.63 -4.44 -19.99
CA LEU A 216 -8.73 -4.17 -18.55
C LEU A 216 -9.00 -2.67 -18.29
N MET A 217 -8.32 -1.78 -18.99
CA MET A 217 -8.44 -0.34 -18.78
C MET A 217 -9.77 0.22 -19.28
N ASN A 218 -10.26 -0.28 -20.41
CA ASN A 218 -11.60 0.03 -20.90
C ASN A 218 -12.68 -0.44 -19.93
N GLU A 219 -12.50 -1.61 -19.31
CA GLU A 219 -13.40 -2.15 -18.29
C GLU A 219 -13.42 -1.26 -17.04
N LEU A 220 -12.26 -0.93 -16.46
CA LEU A 220 -12.16 -0.04 -15.30
C LEU A 220 -12.77 1.35 -15.57
N THR A 221 -12.51 1.90 -16.76
CA THR A 221 -13.09 3.19 -17.19
C THR A 221 -14.62 3.11 -17.29
N LYS A 222 -15.14 1.99 -17.84
CA LYS A 222 -16.58 1.75 -17.93
C LYS A 222 -17.22 1.63 -16.54
N VAL A 223 -16.58 0.90 -15.62
CA VAL A 223 -17.03 0.76 -14.22
C VAL A 223 -17.11 2.13 -13.55
N LYS A 224 -16.05 2.96 -13.62
CA LYS A 224 -16.05 4.35 -13.11
C LYS A 224 -17.22 5.16 -13.68
N ARG A 225 -17.37 5.21 -15.00
CA ARG A 225 -18.43 5.98 -15.67
C ARG A 225 -19.85 5.53 -15.27
N VAL A 226 -20.05 4.24 -15.04
CA VAL A 226 -21.35 3.70 -14.66
C VAL A 226 -21.65 4.00 -13.19
N MET A 227 -20.68 3.90 -12.29
CA MET A 227 -20.83 4.33 -10.89
C MET A 227 -21.23 5.80 -10.78
N GLN A 228 -20.67 6.66 -11.63
CA GLN A 228 -20.96 8.10 -11.68
C GLN A 228 -22.43 8.45 -12.00
N LYS A 229 -23.20 7.50 -12.54
CA LYS A 229 -24.64 7.69 -12.76
C LYS A 229 -25.45 7.62 -11.47
N VAL A 230 -24.91 6.99 -10.41
CA VAL A 230 -25.55 6.85 -9.11
C VAL A 230 -24.96 7.83 -8.10
N VAL A 231 -23.63 7.91 -8.03
CA VAL A 231 -22.88 8.83 -7.16
C VAL A 231 -21.91 9.63 -8.03
N THR A 232 -22.20 10.92 -8.26
CA THR A 232 -21.59 11.74 -9.32
C THR A 232 -20.06 11.80 -9.29
N ASP A 233 -19.46 11.80 -8.10
CA ASP A 233 -18.01 11.88 -7.87
C ASP A 233 -17.35 10.53 -7.56
N ALA A 234 -18.06 9.41 -7.76
CA ALA A 234 -17.48 8.08 -7.60
C ALA A 234 -16.52 7.68 -8.74
N PRO A 235 -15.54 6.78 -8.47
CA PRO A 235 -15.09 6.38 -7.14
C PRO A 235 -14.33 7.52 -6.47
N HIS A 236 -14.43 7.60 -5.15
CA HIS A 236 -13.73 8.60 -4.34
C HIS A 236 -12.26 8.23 -4.13
N ASP A 237 -11.95 6.93 -4.19
CA ASP A 237 -10.61 6.40 -4.06
C ASP A 237 -10.46 5.14 -4.92
N VAL A 238 -9.40 5.11 -5.72
CA VAL A 238 -8.96 3.97 -6.53
C VAL A 238 -7.70 3.42 -5.89
N LEU A 239 -7.86 2.32 -5.15
CA LEU A 239 -6.80 1.67 -4.39
C LEU A 239 -6.11 0.61 -5.26
N LEU A 240 -4.87 0.86 -5.64
CA LEU A 240 -4.05 -0.14 -6.32
C LEU A 240 -3.35 -1.04 -5.29
N VAL A 241 -3.66 -2.34 -5.34
CA VAL A 241 -3.04 -3.36 -4.49
C VAL A 241 -1.83 -3.95 -5.19
N LEU A 242 -0.69 -3.96 -4.49
CA LEU A 242 0.61 -4.41 -4.97
C LEU A 242 1.19 -5.47 -4.03
N ASP A 243 1.93 -6.43 -4.59
CA ASP A 243 2.58 -7.50 -3.84
C ASP A 243 4.02 -7.11 -3.48
N GLY A 244 4.25 -6.73 -2.22
CA GLY A 244 5.55 -6.32 -1.70
C GLY A 244 6.60 -7.45 -1.73
N SER A 245 6.18 -8.71 -1.78
CA SER A 245 7.11 -9.85 -1.90
C SER A 245 7.76 -9.93 -3.28
N THR A 246 7.22 -9.22 -4.27
CA THR A 246 7.75 -9.24 -5.64
C THR A 246 8.78 -8.16 -5.94
N GLY A 247 9.06 -7.25 -4.98
CA GLY A 247 10.07 -6.21 -5.13
C GLY A 247 9.80 -5.31 -6.34
N GLN A 248 10.83 -5.01 -7.14
CA GLN A 248 10.72 -4.15 -8.33
C GLN A 248 9.65 -4.56 -9.37
N ASN A 249 9.17 -5.81 -9.36
CA ASN A 249 8.02 -6.20 -10.18
C ASN A 249 6.73 -5.47 -9.76
N ALA A 250 6.53 -5.22 -8.47
CA ALA A 250 5.40 -4.42 -7.97
C ALA A 250 5.52 -2.96 -8.43
N PHE A 251 6.75 -2.42 -8.48
CA PHE A 251 7.00 -1.09 -9.01
C PHE A 251 6.62 -0.97 -10.49
N GLU A 252 7.05 -1.93 -11.32
CA GLU A 252 6.71 -1.92 -12.75
C GLU A 252 5.20 -2.11 -12.97
N GLN A 253 4.52 -2.92 -12.15
CA GLN A 253 3.06 -3.01 -12.18
C GLN A 253 2.38 -1.68 -11.82
N ALA A 254 2.88 -0.99 -10.78
CA ALA A 254 2.38 0.34 -10.40
C ALA A 254 2.50 1.32 -11.55
N LYS A 255 3.64 1.33 -12.24
CA LYS A 255 3.85 2.15 -13.45
C LYS A 255 2.81 1.89 -14.53
N GLN A 256 2.52 0.62 -14.78
CA GLN A 256 1.59 0.23 -15.84
C GLN A 256 0.13 0.56 -15.49
N PHE A 257 -0.28 0.45 -14.22
CA PHE A 257 -1.62 0.84 -13.78
C PHE A 257 -1.78 2.35 -13.76
N THR A 258 -0.82 3.09 -13.21
CA THR A 258 -0.88 4.56 -13.08
C THR A 258 -0.85 5.26 -14.44
N ALA A 259 -0.19 4.67 -15.44
CA ALA A 259 -0.22 5.17 -16.81
C ALA A 259 -1.60 5.03 -17.49
N ALA A 260 -2.47 4.17 -16.95
CA ALA A 260 -3.67 3.74 -17.66
C ALA A 260 -4.99 3.96 -16.91
N THR A 261 -4.94 4.11 -15.59
CA THR A 261 -6.07 4.53 -14.76
C THR A 261 -5.59 5.50 -13.68
N GLU A 262 -6.46 6.41 -13.27
CA GLU A 262 -6.22 7.35 -12.19
C GLU A 262 -6.25 6.61 -10.85
N VAL A 263 -5.08 6.21 -10.36
CA VAL A 263 -4.89 5.60 -9.04
C VAL A 263 -4.66 6.70 -8.03
N THR A 264 -5.41 6.70 -6.94
CA THR A 264 -5.36 7.74 -5.89
C THR A 264 -4.64 7.27 -4.64
N SER A 265 -4.56 5.96 -4.40
CA SER A 265 -3.86 5.40 -3.25
C SER A 265 -3.31 3.99 -3.53
N LEU A 266 -2.33 3.58 -2.72
CA LEU A 266 -1.68 2.27 -2.83
C LEU A 266 -1.90 1.43 -1.56
N ALA A 267 -2.02 0.12 -1.75
CA ALA A 267 -1.89 -0.88 -0.68
C ALA A 267 -0.76 -1.84 -1.03
N VAL A 268 0.22 -2.01 -0.15
CA VAL A 268 1.30 -2.99 -0.34
C VAL A 268 1.11 -4.17 0.60
N THR A 269 0.89 -5.36 0.05
CA THR A 269 0.60 -6.59 0.80
C THR A 269 1.82 -7.50 0.88
N LYS A 270 1.71 -8.57 1.68
CA LYS A 270 2.73 -9.63 1.83
C LYS A 270 4.10 -9.08 2.22
N LEU A 271 4.10 -8.07 3.10
CA LEU A 271 5.35 -7.58 3.68
C LEU A 271 5.88 -8.56 4.74
N ASP A 272 4.99 -9.34 5.35
CA ASP A 272 5.33 -10.46 6.20
C ASP A 272 6.13 -11.53 5.45
N GLY A 273 7.29 -11.89 5.98
CA GLY A 273 8.10 -12.99 5.45
C GLY A 273 8.93 -12.67 4.20
N THR A 274 8.96 -11.42 3.72
CA THR A 274 9.83 -10.98 2.62
C THR A 274 10.98 -10.08 3.10
N ALA A 275 12.11 -10.14 2.37
CA ALA A 275 13.25 -9.23 2.55
C ALA A 275 13.18 -8.01 1.61
N LYS A 276 12.12 -7.90 0.81
CA LYS A 276 11.97 -6.94 -0.30
C LYS A 276 11.10 -5.72 0.06
N GLY A 277 10.97 -5.41 1.35
CA GLY A 277 10.12 -4.32 1.82
C GLY A 277 10.57 -2.92 1.38
N GLY A 278 11.81 -2.77 0.89
CA GLY A 278 12.31 -1.49 0.37
C GLY A 278 11.53 -0.96 -0.83
N VAL A 279 10.79 -1.83 -1.54
CA VAL A 279 9.93 -1.43 -2.66
C VAL A 279 8.87 -0.41 -2.27
N VAL A 280 8.40 -0.42 -1.01
CA VAL A 280 7.43 0.57 -0.50
C VAL A 280 8.01 1.98 -0.59
N ILE A 281 9.30 2.13 -0.30
CA ILE A 281 10.02 3.41 -0.35
C ILE A 281 10.13 3.89 -1.79
N GLY A 282 10.56 3.01 -2.69
CA GLY A 282 10.70 3.30 -4.12
C GLY A 282 9.40 3.73 -4.79
N ILE A 283 8.34 2.96 -4.56
CA ILE A 283 7.01 3.22 -5.13
C ILE A 283 6.47 4.56 -4.61
N SER A 284 6.57 4.80 -3.30
CA SER A 284 6.05 6.04 -2.70
C SER A 284 6.78 7.29 -3.20
N ASP A 285 8.09 7.22 -3.44
CA ASP A 285 8.87 8.34 -3.99
C ASP A 285 8.56 8.61 -5.46
N GLN A 286 8.54 7.57 -6.30
CA GLN A 286 8.49 7.77 -7.76
C GLN A 286 7.09 8.11 -8.27
N PHE A 287 6.04 7.51 -7.70
CA PHE A 287 4.69 7.71 -8.24
C PHE A 287 3.97 8.92 -7.65
N GLN A 288 4.46 9.48 -6.55
CA GLN A 288 3.79 10.58 -5.83
C GLN A 288 2.34 10.22 -5.43
N ILE A 289 2.04 8.92 -5.33
CA ILE A 289 0.76 8.39 -4.87
C ILE A 289 0.97 7.88 -3.44
N PRO A 290 0.11 8.28 -2.48
CA PRO A 290 0.29 7.88 -1.10
C PRO A 290 0.07 6.36 -0.92
N VAL A 291 0.96 5.74 -0.16
CA VAL A 291 0.71 4.40 0.37
C VAL A 291 -0.25 4.58 1.53
N LYS A 292 -1.45 4.03 1.42
CA LYS A 292 -2.52 4.18 2.41
C LYS A 292 -2.60 2.98 3.35
N TYR A 293 -2.30 1.79 2.83
CA TYR A 293 -2.37 0.56 3.60
C TYR A 293 -1.17 -0.36 3.39
N ILE A 294 -0.84 -1.12 4.42
CA ILE A 294 0.15 -2.18 4.37
C ILE A 294 -0.40 -3.48 4.96
N GLY A 295 -0.20 -4.58 4.23
CA GLY A 295 -0.58 -5.93 4.65
C GLY A 295 0.63 -6.67 5.21
N VAL A 296 0.53 -7.09 6.46
CA VAL A 296 1.63 -7.64 7.27
C VAL A 296 1.29 -9.02 7.86
N GLY A 297 0.48 -9.79 7.15
CA GLY A 297 0.03 -11.12 7.59
C GLY A 297 -1.23 -11.61 6.85
N GLU A 298 -1.70 -12.80 7.22
CA GLU A 298 -2.90 -13.44 6.64
C GLU A 298 -4.17 -13.22 7.48
N GLY A 299 -4.01 -12.88 8.75
CA GLY A 299 -5.09 -12.59 9.69
C GLY A 299 -5.96 -11.43 9.23
N ILE A 300 -7.22 -11.44 9.69
CA ILE A 300 -8.22 -10.43 9.32
C ILE A 300 -7.84 -9.02 9.80
N GLU A 301 -7.05 -8.93 10.88
CA GLU A 301 -6.54 -7.67 11.43
C GLU A 301 -5.18 -7.26 10.86
N ASP A 302 -4.55 -8.09 10.01
CA ASP A 302 -3.20 -7.87 9.47
C ASP A 302 -3.21 -6.92 8.27
N LEU A 303 -3.95 -5.82 8.40
CA LEU A 303 -3.94 -4.67 7.52
C LEU A 303 -3.83 -3.43 8.41
N GLN A 304 -2.82 -2.60 8.15
CA GLN A 304 -2.61 -1.37 8.89
C GLN A 304 -2.70 -0.17 7.97
N VAL A 305 -3.13 0.96 8.52
CA VAL A 305 -2.95 2.26 7.87
C VAL A 305 -1.46 2.57 7.84
N PHE A 306 -0.97 2.99 6.69
CA PHE A 306 0.45 3.28 6.51
C PHE A 306 0.83 4.56 7.27
N ASN A 307 1.77 4.40 8.21
CA ASN A 307 2.44 5.53 8.85
C ASN A 307 3.92 5.50 8.43
N LYS A 308 4.33 6.51 7.66
CA LYS A 308 5.69 6.62 7.12
C LYS A 308 6.77 6.63 8.21
N TYR A 309 6.55 7.32 9.34
CA TYR A 309 7.54 7.40 10.41
C TYR A 309 7.69 6.06 11.12
N GLU A 310 6.57 5.38 11.40
CA GLU A 310 6.59 4.07 12.03
C GLU A 310 7.14 2.99 11.11
N PHE A 311 6.84 3.05 9.81
CA PHE A 311 7.40 2.13 8.81
C PHE A 311 8.92 2.26 8.72
N VAL A 312 9.43 3.48 8.59
CA VAL A 312 10.88 3.75 8.50
C VAL A 312 11.56 3.42 9.84
N ASP A 313 10.95 3.72 10.99
CA ASP A 313 11.44 3.26 12.29
C ASP A 313 11.53 1.73 12.34
N SER A 314 10.47 1.01 12.01
CA SER A 314 10.44 -0.45 12.05
C SER A 314 11.47 -1.08 11.11
N PHE A 315 11.71 -0.46 9.95
CA PHE A 315 12.65 -0.98 8.94
C PHE A 315 14.12 -0.75 9.34
N PHE A 316 14.47 0.41 9.90
CA PHE A 316 15.86 0.85 10.12
C PHE A 316 16.29 0.92 11.60
N LYS A 317 15.40 0.59 12.55
CA LYS A 317 15.74 0.53 13.98
C LYS A 317 16.75 -0.57 14.31
#